data_AF-Q8WML1-F1
#
_entry.id   AF-Q8WML1-F1
#
_cell.length_a   1.000
_cell.length_b   1.000
_cell.length_c   1.000
_cell.angle_alpha   90.00
_cell.angle_beta   90.00
_cell.angle_gamma   90.00
#
_symmetry.space_group_name_H-M   'P 1'
#
loop_
_entity.id
_entity.type
_entity.pdbx_description
1 polymer ?
#
loop_
_entity_poly.entity_id
_entity_poly.type
_entity_poly.pdbx_seq_one_letter_code
_entity_poly.pdbx_strand_id
1 'polypeptide(L)'
;QFIPSKQRVTGLDFIPGIHPVLSLSKMDQTLAIYQQILTSLSSRNVIQIVNDLENLRDLLHLLASSKSCPLPRAGGLETLESLGGILEAS
;
A
#
# COMPACT_ATOMS: atom_id res chain seq x y z
N GLN A 1 3.13 2.05 -25.43
CA GLN A 1 4.14 1.00 -25.69
C GLN A 1 4.56 0.43 -24.35
N PHE A 2 4.35 -0.88 -24.13
CA PHE A 2 4.86 -1.58 -22.94
C PHE A 2 6.33 -1.95 -23.19
N ILE A 3 7.25 -1.44 -22.39
CA ILE A 3 8.64 -1.89 -22.42
C ILE A 3 8.72 -3.20 -21.63
N PRO A 4 9.22 -4.31 -22.21
CA PRO A 4 9.30 -5.58 -21.51
C PRO A 4 10.39 -5.49 -20.43
N SER A 5 9.97 -5.31 -19.17
CA SER A 5 10.85 -5.41 -18.02
C SER A 5 11.10 -6.91 -17.77
N LYS A 6 12.18 -7.46 -18.34
CA LYS A 6 12.96 -8.62 -17.86
C LYS A 6 13.90 -9.14 -18.95
N GLN A 7 14.97 -8.42 -19.23
CA GLN A 7 16.22 -9.07 -19.59
C GLN A 7 17.12 -8.99 -18.36
N ARG A 8 17.04 -10.01 -17.50
CA ARG A 8 18.05 -10.19 -16.43
C ARG A 8 19.29 -10.73 -17.11
N VAL A 9 20.31 -9.88 -17.27
CA VAL A 9 21.62 -10.30 -17.75
C VAL A 9 22.36 -10.92 -16.57
N THR A 10 22.74 -12.19 -16.69
CA THR A 10 23.51 -12.92 -15.68
C THR A 10 24.76 -12.14 -15.30
N GLY A 11 24.99 -11.88 -14.01
CA GLY A 11 26.14 -11.11 -13.52
C GLY A 11 25.86 -9.62 -13.28
N LEU A 12 24.62 -9.15 -13.47
CA LEU A 12 24.15 -7.81 -13.07
C LEU A 12 23.02 -7.88 -12.04
N ASP A 13 22.93 -8.98 -11.29
CA ASP A 13 21.86 -9.24 -10.32
C ASP A 13 21.82 -8.25 -9.14
N PHE A 14 22.90 -7.48 -8.95
CA PHE A 14 23.01 -6.41 -7.95
C PHE A 14 22.40 -5.08 -8.40
N ILE A 15 22.04 -4.92 -9.68
CA ILE A 15 21.29 -3.74 -10.12
C ILE A 15 19.88 -3.88 -9.55
N PRO A 16 19.48 -3.07 -8.56
CA PRO A 16 18.11 -3.12 -8.07
C PRO A 16 17.21 -2.85 -9.28
N GLY A 17 16.27 -3.76 -9.56
CA GLY A 17 15.27 -3.51 -10.59
C GLY A 17 14.58 -2.18 -10.31
N ILE A 18 13.92 -1.59 -11.32
CA ILE A 18 13.07 -0.41 -11.11
C ILE A 18 12.02 -0.80 -10.06
N HIS A 19 12.30 -0.54 -8.78
CA HIS A 19 11.32 -0.70 -7.73
C HIS A 19 10.20 0.26 -8.06
N PRO A 20 8.93 -0.21 -8.08
CA PRO A 20 7.82 0.68 -8.37
C PRO A 20 7.94 1.85 -7.41
N VAL A 21 8.18 3.05 -7.95
CA VAL A 21 8.48 4.26 -7.18
C VAL A 21 7.53 4.31 -5.99
N LEU A 22 8.11 4.27 -4.79
CA LEU A 22 7.41 4.36 -3.51
C LEU A 22 6.89 5.79 -3.39
N SER A 23 5.71 6.05 -3.92
CA SER A 23 5.06 7.36 -3.77
C SER A 23 4.24 7.37 -2.49
N LEU A 24 4.13 8.55 -1.87
CA LEU A 24 3.25 8.75 -0.71
C LEU A 24 1.80 8.34 -1.01
N SER A 25 1.35 8.51 -2.27
CA SER A 25 0.02 8.06 -2.72
C SER A 25 -0.13 6.54 -2.72
N LYS A 26 0.90 5.79 -3.14
CA LYS A 26 0.88 4.31 -3.04
C LYS A 26 0.91 3.86 -1.59
N MET A 27 1.68 4.54 -0.73
CA MET A 27 1.68 4.27 0.70
C MET A 27 0.28 4.47 1.29
N ASP A 28 -0.37 5.61 1.03
CA ASP A 28 -1.75 5.87 1.50
C ASP A 28 -2.74 4.81 1.02
N GLN A 29 -2.67 4.42 -0.26
CA GLN A 29 -3.50 3.36 -0.83
C GLN A 29 -3.28 2.00 -0.15
N THR A 30 -2.03 1.64 0.15
CA THR A 30 -1.70 0.41 0.88
C THR A 30 -2.27 0.44 2.30
N LEU A 31 -2.14 1.54 3.02
CA LEU A 31 -2.69 1.67 4.38
C LEU A 31 -4.23 1.61 4.36
N ALA A 32 -4.89 2.22 3.37
CA ALA A 32 -6.34 2.14 3.20
C ALA A 32 -6.83 0.69 3.02
N ILE A 33 -6.12 -0.12 2.24
CA ILE A 33 -6.45 -1.54 2.05
C ILE A 33 -6.28 -2.31 3.37
N TYR A 34 -5.19 -2.09 4.10
CA TYR A 34 -4.99 -2.72 5.41
C TYR A 34 -6.06 -2.33 6.43
N GLN A 35 -6.48 -1.05 6.47
CA GLN A 35 -7.60 -0.62 7.32
C GLN A 35 -8.88 -1.41 6.99
N GLN A 36 -9.19 -1.63 5.71
CA GLN A 36 -10.38 -2.39 5.31
C GLN A 36 -10.29 -3.86 5.71
N ILE A 37 -9.13 -4.50 5.52
CA ILE A 37 -8.88 -5.88 5.99
C ILE A 37 -9.05 -5.96 7.50
N LEU A 38 -8.39 -5.10 8.25
CA LEU A 38 -8.41 -5.14 9.70
C LEU A 38 -9.81 -4.85 10.25
N THR A 39 -10.55 -3.92 9.65
CA THR A 39 -11.94 -3.64 10.06
C THR A 39 -12.84 -4.87 9.91
N SER A 40 -12.54 -5.79 8.97
CA SER A 40 -13.27 -7.06 8.84
C SER A 40 -12.90 -8.11 9.90
N LEU A 41 -11.80 -7.93 10.63
CA LEU A 41 -11.28 -8.85 11.64
C LEU A 41 -11.61 -8.33 13.05
N SER A 42 -12.68 -8.83 13.68
CA SER A 42 -13.07 -8.35 15.01
C SER A 42 -12.14 -8.88 16.12
N SER A 43 -11.15 -8.09 16.55
CA SER A 43 -10.38 -8.35 17.78
C SER A 43 -9.90 -7.06 18.47
N ARG A 44 -9.61 -7.13 19.77
CA ARG A 44 -9.18 -5.97 20.56
C ARG A 44 -7.89 -5.32 20.04
N ASN A 45 -6.93 -6.11 19.59
CA ASN A 45 -5.66 -5.60 19.06
C ASN A 45 -5.84 -4.93 17.69
N VAL A 46 -6.78 -5.44 16.88
CA VAL A 46 -7.08 -4.85 15.57
C VAL A 46 -7.61 -3.42 15.72
N ILE A 47 -8.42 -3.12 16.73
CA ILE A 47 -8.92 -1.75 16.95
C ILE A 47 -7.77 -0.75 17.13
N GLN A 48 -6.76 -1.11 17.92
CA GLN A 48 -5.59 -0.25 18.12
C GLN A 48 -4.80 -0.06 16.82
N ILE A 49 -4.57 -1.15 16.09
CA ILE A 49 -3.84 -1.12 14.81
C ILE A 49 -4.58 -0.26 13.77
N VAL A 50 -5.92 -0.32 13.72
CA VAL A 50 -6.73 0.51 12.80
C VAL A 50 -6.56 2.00 13.13
N ASN A 51 -6.55 2.37 14.42
CA ASN A 51 -6.29 3.75 14.84
C ASN A 51 -4.86 4.20 14.48
N ASP A 52 -3.86 3.33 14.68
CA ASP A 52 -2.47 3.64 14.33
C ASP A 52 -2.30 3.83 12.81
N LEU A 53 -3.01 3.02 12.01
CA LEU A 53 -3.07 3.18 10.56
C LEU A 53 -3.68 4.53 10.14
N GLU A 54 -4.72 4.99 10.83
CA GLU A 54 -5.34 6.30 10.56
C GLU A 54 -4.35 7.44 10.84
N ASN A 55 -3.70 7.40 12.01
CA ASN A 55 -2.66 8.36 12.36
C ASN A 55 -1.53 8.40 11.32
N LEU A 56 -1.09 7.25 10.80
CA LEU A 56 -0.06 7.19 9.76
C LEU A 56 -0.52 7.81 8.43
N ARG A 57 -1.78 7.60 8.04
CA ARG A 57 -2.35 8.22 6.83
C ARG A 57 -2.40 9.74 6.96
N ASP A 58 -2.81 10.24 8.13
CA ASP A 58 -2.82 11.68 8.40
C ASP A 58 -1.41 12.29 8.30
N LEU A 59 -0.40 11.61 8.84
CA LEU A 59 1.00 12.03 8.72
C LEU A 59 1.49 12.03 7.26
N LEU A 60 1.08 11.06 6.44
CA LEU A 60 1.38 11.05 5.01
C LEU A 60 0.73 12.22 4.27
N HIS A 61 -0.54 12.52 4.56
CA HIS A 61 -1.24 13.67 4.00
C HIS A 61 -0.61 15.00 4.42
N LEU A 62 -0.19 15.13 5.68
CA LEU A 62 0.51 16.30 6.18
C LEU A 62 1.87 16.47 5.49
N LEU A 63 2.65 15.39 5.37
CA LEU A 63 3.93 15.40 4.67
C LEU A 63 3.75 15.79 3.20
N ALA A 64 2.76 15.23 2.51
CA ALA A 64 2.48 15.51 1.12
C ALA A 64 2.06 16.98 0.91
N SER A 65 1.24 17.51 1.83
CA SER A 65 0.85 18.93 1.86
C SER A 65 2.06 19.84 2.07
N SER A 66 2.98 19.48 2.97
CA SER A 66 4.23 20.24 3.20
C SER A 66 5.15 20.29 1.98
N LYS A 67 5.00 19.33 1.05
CA LYS A 67 5.74 19.24 -0.22
C LYS A 67 4.97 19.81 -1.41
N SER A 68 3.83 20.46 -1.19
CA SER A 68 2.94 20.97 -2.25
C SER A 68 2.47 19.90 -3.25
N CYS A 69 2.33 18.66 -2.77
CA CYS A 69 1.91 17.50 -3.57
C CYS A 69 0.70 16.83 -2.91
N PRO A 70 -0.52 17.39 -3.01
CA PRO A 70 -1.70 16.81 -2.34
C PRO A 70 -1.94 15.38 -2.83
N LEU A 71 -2.22 14.46 -1.90
CA LEU A 71 -2.54 13.08 -2.23
C LEU A 71 -4.01 12.97 -2.66
N PRO A 72 -4.32 12.26 -3.76
CA PRO A 72 -5.70 11.89 -4.04
C PRO A 72 -6.21 11.00 -2.90
N ARG A 73 -7.50 11.11 -2.59
CA ARG A 73 -8.14 10.23 -1.61
C ARG A 73 -7.98 8.78 -2.08
N ALA A 74 -7.28 7.94 -1.30
CA ALA A 74 -7.23 6.51 -1.59
C ALA A 74 -8.65 5.93 -1.59
N GLY A 75 -8.95 5.15 -2.63
CA GLY A 75 -10.17 4.37 -2.71
C GLY A 75 -10.04 3.11 -1.85
N GLY A 76 -11.09 2.74 -1.14
CA GLY A 76 -11.18 1.38 -0.61
C GLY A 76 -11.25 0.37 -1.75
N LEU A 77 -10.98 -0.89 -1.44
CA LEU A 77 -11.22 -2.00 -2.34
C LEU A 77 -12.73 -2.21 -2.51
N GLU A 78 -13.20 -2.48 -3.74
CA GLU A 78 -14.64 -2.67 -4.02
C GLU A 78 -15.25 -3.83 -3.21
N THR A 79 -14.53 -4.95 -3.08
CA THR A 79 -14.93 -6.08 -2.22
C THR A 79 -13.70 -6.75 -1.60
N LEU A 80 -13.81 -7.19 -0.34
CA LEU A 80 -12.74 -7.94 0.33
C LEU A 80 -12.50 -9.32 -0.32
N GLU A 81 -13.50 -9.86 -1.02
CA GLU A 81 -13.44 -11.13 -1.75
C GLU A 81 -12.32 -11.16 -2.80
N SER A 82 -11.96 -10.01 -3.38
CA SER A 82 -10.85 -9.95 -4.34
C SER A 82 -9.47 -10.18 -3.69
N LEU A 83 -9.41 -10.21 -2.35
CA LEU A 83 -8.20 -10.56 -1.57
C LEU A 83 -8.17 -12.02 -1.13
N GLY A 84 -9.23 -12.80 -1.39
CA GLY A 84 -9.37 -14.18 -0.88
C GLY A 84 -8.13 -15.03 -1.14
N GLY A 85 -7.69 -15.15 -2.39
CA GLY A 85 -6.50 -15.95 -2.72
C GLY A 85 -5.16 -15.46 -2.15
N ILE A 86 -5.10 -14.24 -1.60
CA ILE A 86 -3.90 -13.66 -0.96
C ILE A 86 -3.95 -13.89 0.56
N LEU A 87 -5.14 -13.90 1.14
CA LEU A 87 -5.35 -14.01 2.59
C LEU A 87 -5.46 -15.47 3.06
N GLU A 88 -5.72 -16.44 2.17
CA GLU A 88 -5.68 -17.86 2.51
C GLU A 88 -4.24 -18.33 2.80
N ALA A 89 -4.05 -19.00 3.94
CA ALA A 89 -2.80 -19.69 4.27
C ALA A 89 -2.90 -21.16 3.85
N SER A 90 -1.86 -21.66 3.16
CA SER A 90 -1.72 -23.07 2.73
C SER A 90 -1.52 -24.05 3.87
#